data_AF-A0A0W0XVC4-F1
#
_entry.id   AF-A0A0W0XVC4-F1
#
_cell.length_a   1.000
_cell.length_b   1.000
_cell.length_c   1.000
_cell.angle_alpha   90.00
_cell.angle_beta   90.00
_cell.angle_gamma   90.00
#
_symmetry.space_group_name_H-M   'P 1'
#
loop_
_entity.id
_entity.type
_entity.pdbx_description
1 polymer ?
#
loop_
_entity_poly.entity_id
_entity_poly.type
_entity_poly.pdbx_seq_one_letter_code
_entity_poly.pdbx_strand_id
1 'polypeptide(L)'
;MSGHADDLGIGLEENTALLLDDGKAYCHGEGTVVLIDARDLDDSQACRERDLGYITNLKVHLLVAGCYFDLDTLTIGRDQAIHP
;
A
#
# COMPACT_ATOMS: atom_id res chain seq x y z
N MET A 1 -17.64 7.30 -7.09
CA MET A 1 -16.18 7.26 -7.19
C MET A 1 -15.66 7.77 -5.86
N SER A 2 -15.04 6.95 -5.02
CA SER A 2 -13.80 7.45 -4.44
C SER A 2 -12.89 7.66 -5.66
N GLY A 3 -12.58 8.92 -6.01
CA GLY A 3 -12.08 9.34 -7.33
C GLY A 3 -10.71 8.80 -7.78
N HIS A 4 -10.23 7.69 -7.22
CA HIS A 4 -8.81 7.40 -7.04
C HIS A 4 -8.50 5.88 -7.13
N ALA A 5 -9.24 5.10 -7.92
CA ALA A 5 -8.99 3.65 -8.05
C ALA A 5 -7.61 3.34 -8.68
N ASP A 6 -7.08 4.27 -9.47
CA ASP A 6 -5.74 4.20 -10.05
C ASP A 6 -4.64 4.57 -9.03
N ASP A 7 -5.00 5.12 -7.88
CA ASP A 7 -4.07 5.53 -6.83
C ASP A 7 -3.80 4.37 -5.86
N LEU A 8 -2.55 4.28 -5.41
CA LEU A 8 -2.17 3.38 -4.33
C LEU A 8 -2.50 4.02 -2.98
N GLY A 9 -3.39 3.40 -2.20
CA GLY A 9 -3.68 3.83 -0.84
C GLY A 9 -2.54 3.50 0.10
N ILE A 10 -2.14 4.43 0.97
CA ILE A 10 -1.05 4.26 1.93
C ILE A 10 -1.56 4.60 3.34
N GLY A 11 -1.58 3.61 4.22
CA GLY A 11 -1.78 3.76 5.65
C GLY A 11 -0.45 3.70 6.39
N LEU A 12 -0.18 4.70 7.23
CA LEU A 12 1.01 4.76 8.09
C LEU A 12 0.58 4.67 9.54
N GLU A 13 1.14 3.72 10.29
CA GLU A 13 1.01 3.71 11.74
C GLU A 13 1.90 4.78 12.40
N GLU A 14 1.68 5.02 13.69
CA GLU A 14 2.54 5.92 14.48
C GLU A 14 4.00 5.44 14.46
N ASN A 15 4.95 6.39 14.56
CA ASN A 15 6.39 6.12 14.55
C ASN A 15 6.85 5.29 13.34
N THR A 16 6.16 5.42 12.20
CA THR A 16 6.44 4.70 10.96
C THR A 16 6.58 5.69 9.81
N ALA A 17 7.51 5.43 8.89
CA ALA A 17 7.75 6.24 7.72
C ALA A 17 7.89 5.36 6.47
N LEU A 18 7.56 5.94 5.32
CA LEU A 18 7.76 5.35 4.00
C LEU A 18 8.74 6.23 3.23
N LEU A 19 9.95 5.73 2.98
CA LEU A 19 10.96 6.42 2.18
C LEU A 19 10.80 6.01 0.71
N LEU A 20 10.63 6.98 -0.17
CA LEU A 20 10.62 6.75 -1.61
C LEU A 20 12.03 6.98 -2.16
N ASP A 21 12.62 5.94 -2.73
CA ASP A 21 13.95 5.99 -3.37
C ASP A 21 14.00 5.04 -4.57
N ASP A 22 14.48 5.54 -5.71
CA ASP A 22 14.66 4.81 -6.97
C ASP A 22 13.53 3.82 -7.34
N GLY A 23 12.28 4.31 -7.38
CA GLY A 23 11.11 3.48 -7.74
C GLY A 23 10.67 2.49 -6.66
N LYS A 24 11.22 2.57 -5.45
CA LYS A 24 10.86 1.71 -4.31
C LYS A 24 10.41 2.53 -3.12
N ALA A 25 9.49 1.95 -2.37
CA ALA A 25 8.95 2.51 -1.14
C ALA A 25 9.39 1.65 0.05
N TYR A 26 10.33 2.16 0.84
CA TYR A 26 10.97 1.46 1.96
C TYR A 26 10.28 1.78 3.28
N CYS A 27 9.89 0.75 4.02
CA CYS A 27 9.29 0.90 5.34
C CYS A 27 10.38 1.09 6.40
N HIS A 28 10.23 2.14 7.21
CA HIS A 28 11.07 2.48 8.35
C HIS A 28 10.23 2.73 9.59
N GLY A 29 10.85 2.60 10.77
CA GLY A 29 10.20 2.84 12.05
C GLY A 29 9.69 1.56 12.73
N GLU A 30 8.83 1.72 13.73
CA GLU A 30 8.45 0.62 14.64
C GLU A 30 7.11 -0.05 14.28
N GLY A 31 6.28 0.61 13.49
CA GLY A 31 4.97 0.11 13.10
C GLY A 31 4.92 -0.43 11.67
N THR A 32 3.71 -0.44 11.13
CA THR A 32 3.36 -1.05 9.84
C THR A 32 3.00 0.00 8.80
N VAL A 33 3.42 -0.22 7.56
CA VAL A 33 2.85 0.45 6.38
C VAL A 33 1.86 -0.49 5.70
N VAL A 34 0.63 0.00 5.51
CA VAL A 34 -0.44 -0.71 4.79
C VAL A 34 -0.56 -0.12 3.39
N LEU A 35 -0.33 -0.92 2.36
CA LEU A 35 -0.59 -0.53 0.97
C LEU A 35 -1.88 -1.18 0.51
N ILE A 36 -2.76 -0.36 -0.06
CA ILE A 36 -4.09 -0.76 -0.56
C ILE A 36 -4.11 -0.53 -2.07
N ASP A 37 -4.13 -1.63 -2.83
CA ASP A 37 -4.15 -1.62 -4.29
C ASP A 37 -5.54 -2.06 -4.81
N ALA A 38 -6.23 -1.10 -5.42
CA ALA A 38 -7.60 -1.21 -5.91
C ALA A 38 -7.71 -1.24 -7.45
N ARG A 39 -6.59 -1.32 -8.18
CA ARG A 39 -6.59 -1.24 -9.65
C ARG A 39 -7.25 -2.44 -10.34
N ASP A 40 -7.29 -3.57 -9.64
CA ASP A 40 -7.90 -4.82 -10.13
C ASP A 40 -9.36 -4.98 -9.67
N LEU A 41 -9.99 -3.92 -9.13
CA LEU A 41 -11.40 -3.97 -8.72
C LEU A 41 -12.33 -3.91 -9.93
N ASP A 42 -13.42 -4.65 -9.87
CA ASP A 42 -14.52 -4.52 -10.83
C ASP A 42 -15.24 -3.17 -10.61
N ASP A 43 -15.45 -2.42 -11.71
CA ASP A 43 -16.15 -1.13 -11.73
C ASP A 43 -17.51 -1.18 -11.01
N SER A 44 -18.17 -2.34 -10.98
CA SER A 44 -19.45 -2.55 -10.29
C SER A 44 -19.36 -2.48 -8.76
N GLN A 45 -18.15 -2.59 -8.19
CA GLN A 45 -17.87 -2.51 -6.75
C GLN A 45 -17.27 -1.16 -6.34
N ALA A 46 -17.15 -0.21 -7.27
CA ALA A 46 -16.72 1.15 -6.99
C ALA A 46 -17.77 1.85 -6.12
N CYS A 47 -17.60 1.79 -4.79
CA CYS A 47 -18.47 2.44 -3.82
C CYS A 47 -18.69 3.91 -4.22
N ARG A 48 -19.95 4.27 -4.48
CA ARG A 48 -20.36 5.67 -4.54
C ARG A 48 -20.43 6.17 -3.10
N GLU A 49 -19.92 7.36 -2.86
CA GLU A 49 -19.88 7.96 -1.53
C GLU A 49 -21.26 7.82 -0.87
N ARG A 50 -21.30 7.10 0.27
CA ARG A 50 -22.42 6.87 1.21
C ARG A 50 -23.06 5.48 1.26
N ASP A 51 -22.69 4.52 0.41
CA ASP A 51 -23.15 3.13 0.58
C ASP A 51 -22.07 2.27 1.25
N LEU A 52 -22.41 1.69 2.41
CA LEU A 52 -21.58 0.69 3.11
C LEU A 52 -21.60 -0.62 2.32
N GLY A 53 -20.82 -0.67 1.24
CA GLY A 53 -20.60 -1.85 0.43
C GLY A 53 -19.48 -2.75 0.95
N TYR A 54 -19.34 -3.93 0.34
CA TYR A 54 -18.16 -4.78 0.45
C TYR A 54 -17.27 -4.59 -0.78
N ILE A 55 -15.97 -4.82 -0.64
CA ILE A 55 -15.00 -4.84 -1.75
C ILE A 55 -14.43 -6.24 -1.83
N THR A 56 -14.39 -6.80 -3.04
CA THR A 56 -13.73 -8.07 -3.35
C THR A 56 -12.54 -7.84 -4.26
N ASN A 57 -11.58 -8.76 -4.27
CA ASN A 57 -10.36 -8.65 -5.08
C ASN A 57 -9.47 -7.44 -4.74
N LEU A 58 -9.58 -6.91 -3.52
CA LEU A 58 -8.66 -5.89 -3.02
C LEU A 58 -7.32 -6.53 -2.68
N LYS A 59 -6.22 -5.98 -3.19
CA LYS A 59 -4.87 -6.41 -2.84
C LYS A 59 -4.33 -5.54 -1.72
N VAL A 60 -3.88 -6.16 -0.63
CA VAL A 60 -3.34 -5.47 0.54
C VAL A 60 -1.93 -6.00 0.81
N HIS A 61 -0.97 -5.09 0.95
CA HIS A 61 0.39 -5.40 1.39
C HIS A 61 0.65 -4.78 2.76
N LEU A 62 1.29 -5.55 3.64
CA LEU A 62 1.70 -5.10 4.97
C LEU A 62 3.22 -5.13 5.04
N LEU A 63 3.83 -3.97 5.26
CA LEU A 63 5.27 -3.81 5.32
C LEU A 63 5.68 -3.41 6.74
N VAL A 64 6.78 -4.00 7.20
CA VAL A 64 7.48 -3.63 8.44
C VAL A 64 8.88 -3.15 8.10
N ALA A 65 9.61 -2.60 9.07
CA ALA A 65 10.98 -2.13 8.89
C ALA A 65 11.87 -3.10 8.09
N GLY A 66 12.56 -2.55 7.07
CA GLY A 66 13.43 -3.30 6.17
C GLY A 66 12.70 -3.98 5.00
N CYS A 67 11.37 -3.96 4.95
CA CYS A 67 10.62 -4.31 3.75
C CYS A 67 10.53 -3.12 2.79
N TYR A 68 10.40 -3.41 1.49
CA TYR A 68 10.10 -2.41 0.47
C TYR A 68 8.96 -2.88 -0.43
N PHE A 69 8.32 -1.91 -1.08
CA PHE A 69 7.38 -2.12 -2.19
C PHE A 69 7.97 -1.52 -3.45
N ASP A 70 8.04 -2.31 -4.52
CA ASP A 70 8.52 -1.90 -5.82
C ASP A 70 7.37 -1.29 -6.63
N LEU A 71 7.47 -0.01 -6.98
CA LEU A 71 6.38 0.74 -7.63
C LEU A 71 6.18 0.34 -9.09
N ASP A 72 7.21 -0.21 -9.73
CA ASP A 72 7.15 -0.62 -11.15
C ASP A 72 6.53 -2.01 -11.29
N THR A 73 6.92 -2.94 -10.42
CA THR A 73 6.47 -4.35 -10.45
C THR A 73 5.30 -4.63 -9.52
N LEU A 74 5.01 -3.72 -8.59
CA LEU A 74 3.92 -3.83 -7.61
C LEU A 74 4.08 -5.05 -6.69
N THR A 75 5.33 -5.34 -6.34
CA THR A 75 5.70 -6.47 -5.49
C THR A 75 6.39 -6.00 -4.21
N ILE A 76 6.36 -6.84 -3.19
CA ILE A 76 7.11 -6.59 -1.94
C ILE A 76 8.42 -7.36 -1.94
N GLY A 77 9.43 -6.76 -1.32
CA GLY A 77 10.70 -7.41 -1.02
C GLY A 77 11.24 -7.01 0.34
N ARG A 78 12.43 -7.51 0.67
CA ARG A 78 13.14 -7.16 1.90
C ARG A 78 14.57 -6.79 1.56
N ASP A 79 15.01 -5.65 2.06
CA ASP A 79 16.40 -5.24 1.97
C ASP A 79 17.15 -5.76 3.20
N GLN A 80 18.18 -6.59 2.98
CA GLN A 80 19.02 -7.12 4.05
C GLN A 80 20.10 -6.12 4.49
N ALA A 81 20.24 -4.98 3.82
CA ALA A 81 21.25 -3.97 4.15
C ALA A 81 20.83 -3.02 5.28
N ILE A 82 19.54 -2.99 5.65
CA ILE A 82 19.01 -2.12 6.71
C ILE A 82 18.97 -2.91 8.02
N HIS A 83 20.12 -3.03 8.68
CA HIS A 83 20.18 -3.36 10.11
C HIS A 83 19.92 -2.10 10.94
N PRO A 84 19.24 -2.22 12.10
CA PRO A 84 18.93 -1.09 12.98
C PRO A 84 20.18 -0.36 13.50
#